data_AF-C4YM06-F1
#
_entry.id   AF-C4YM06-F1
#
_cell.length_a   1.000
_cell.length_b   1.000
_cell.length_c   1.000
_cell.angle_alpha   90.00
_cell.angle_beta   90.00
_cell.angle_gamma   90.00
#
_symmetry.space_group_name_H-M   'P 1'
#
loop_
_entity.id
_entity.type
_entity.pdbx_description
1 polymer ?
#
loop_
_entity_poly.entity_id
_entity_poly.type
_entity_poly.pdbx_seq_one_letter_code
_entity_poly.pdbx_strand_id
1 'polypeptide(L)'
;MLSDKEVSLDKQLNYWRKQKDTLTKATTYLKEQANIDQLIDKYSAIAQMASNYLYNEYCLKFTKLGGYANWQLQQWKENQSNNVDYELESLYSSYFDSEEFNQLSDLEKREIMLDYEEKFGHDDNNKENIPVFTDVFTMKDLYSILNLDYELVYPPSK
;
A
#
# COMPACT_ATOMS: atom_id res chain seq x y z
N MET A 1 -13.30 49.12 16.21
CA MET A 1 -12.12 48.65 15.45
C MET A 1 -11.01 48.47 16.48
N LEU A 2 -10.53 47.24 16.69
CA LEU A 2 -9.33 47.03 17.51
C LEU A 2 -8.17 47.80 16.87
N SER A 3 -7.37 48.47 17.70
CA SER A 3 -6.20 49.20 17.24
C SER A 3 -5.21 48.23 16.59
N ASP A 4 -4.57 48.60 15.48
CA ASP A 4 -3.58 47.74 14.80
C ASP A 4 -2.48 47.25 15.76
N LYS A 5 -2.21 48.02 16.83
CA LYS A 5 -1.32 47.60 17.93
C LYS A 5 -1.87 46.41 18.70
N GLU A 6 -3.15 46.39 19.05
CA GLU A 6 -3.80 45.28 19.80
C GLU A 6 -3.76 43.99 18.96
N VAL A 7 -4.06 44.08 17.67
CA VAL A 7 -3.97 42.93 16.75
C VAL A 7 -2.53 42.41 16.63
N SER A 8 -1.53 43.31 16.62
CA SER A 8 -0.12 42.91 16.60
C SER A 8 0.33 42.24 17.90
N LEU A 9 -0.16 42.73 19.05
CA LEU A 9 0.12 42.20 20.38
C LEU A 9 -0.51 40.81 20.57
N ASP A 10 -1.74 40.61 20.11
CA ASP A 10 -2.41 39.31 20.15
C ASP A 10 -1.69 38.25 19.29
N LYS A 11 -1.19 38.65 18.11
CA LYS A 11 -0.37 37.77 17.26
C LYS A 11 0.92 37.36 17.97
N GLN A 12 1.59 38.31 18.63
CA GLN A 12 2.81 38.02 19.40
C GLN A 12 2.50 37.13 20.61
N LEU A 13 1.41 37.38 21.34
CA LEU A 13 0.98 36.55 22.48
C LEU A 13 0.71 35.11 22.05
N ASN A 14 0.00 34.91 20.94
CA ASN A 14 -0.26 33.58 20.41
C ASN A 14 1.01 32.87 19.94
N TYR A 15 1.94 33.60 19.33
CA TYR A 15 3.25 33.06 18.95
C TYR A 15 4.03 32.56 20.18
N TRP A 16 4.15 33.40 21.22
CA TRP A 16 4.88 33.04 22.44
C TRP A 16 4.20 31.93 23.24
N ARG A 17 2.86 31.87 23.25
CA ARG A 17 2.12 30.72 23.83
C ARG A 17 2.45 29.41 23.11
N LYS A 18 2.38 29.39 21.77
CA LYS A 18 2.74 28.19 20.98
C LYS A 18 4.19 27.76 21.20
N GLN A 19 5.11 28.72 21.26
CA GLN A 19 6.53 28.47 21.57
C GLN A 19 6.68 27.82 22.95
N LYS A 20 6.04 28.37 23.98
CA LYS A 20 6.07 27.82 25.34
C LYS A 20 5.49 26.41 25.41
N ASP A 21 4.35 26.17 24.77
CA ASP A 21 3.71 24.85 24.75
C ASP A 21 4.58 23.81 24.04
N THR A 22 5.21 24.21 22.93
CA THR A 22 6.13 23.36 22.17
C THR A 22 7.36 23.01 23.00
N LEU A 23 7.96 23.99 23.68
CA LEU A 23 9.11 23.77 24.57
C LEU A 23 8.75 22.86 25.74
N THR A 24 7.57 23.07 26.34
CA THR A 24 7.10 22.24 27.45
C THR A 24 6.95 20.79 27.00
N LYS A 25 6.31 20.54 25.86
CA LYS A 25 6.20 19.19 25.27
C LYS A 25 7.57 18.59 24.97
N ALA A 26 8.49 19.35 24.36
CA ALA A 26 9.83 18.89 24.04
C ALA A 26 10.59 18.44 25.30
N THR A 27 10.48 19.19 26.40
CA THR A 27 11.12 18.80 27.67
C THR A 27 10.54 17.53 28.28
N THR A 28 9.24 17.28 28.11
CA THR A 28 8.61 16.03 28.54
C THR A 28 9.08 14.86 27.69
N TYR A 29 9.07 15.02 26.37
CA TYR A 29 9.51 13.97 25.45
C TYR A 29 10.97 13.60 25.66
N LEU A 30 11.86 14.55 25.92
CA LEU A 30 13.27 14.27 26.24
C LEU A 30 13.43 13.41 27.50
N LYS A 31 12.54 13.55 28.49
CA LYS A 31 12.60 12.74 29.72
C LYS A 31 12.12 11.31 29.48
N GLU A 32 11.13 11.14 28.60
CA GLU A 32 10.56 9.83 28.28
C GLU A 32 11.35 9.10 27.18
N GLN A 33 12.16 9.82 26.39
CA GLN A 33 12.90 9.29 25.25
C GLN A 33 13.71 8.04 25.61
N ALA A 34 14.44 8.05 26.73
CA ALA A 34 15.26 6.91 27.14
C ALA A 34 14.43 5.64 27.42
N ASN A 35 13.21 5.79 27.95
CA ASN A 35 12.31 4.65 28.19
C ASN A 35 11.69 4.16 26.87
N ILE A 36 11.31 5.10 26.00
CA ILE A 36 10.80 4.79 24.67
C ILE A 36 11.85 4.02 23.85
N ASP A 37 13.10 4.48 23.86
CA ASP A 37 14.21 3.82 23.15
C ASP A 37 14.43 2.38 23.67
N GLN A 38 14.38 2.17 24.99
CA GLN A 38 14.46 0.82 25.57
C GLN A 38 13.30 -0.09 25.15
N LEU A 39 12.08 0.45 25.07
CA LEU A 39 10.93 -0.29 24.61
C LEU A 39 11.06 -0.63 23.12
N ILE A 40 11.50 0.33 22.30
CA ILE A 40 11.78 0.11 20.88
C ILE A 40 12.79 -1.04 20.74
N ASP A 41 13.93 -0.99 21.42
CA ASP A 41 14.95 -2.04 21.35
C ASP A 41 14.39 -3.42 21.73
N LYS A 42 13.60 -3.48 22.80
CA LYS A 42 13.00 -4.73 23.27
C LYS A 42 12.01 -5.30 22.27
N TYR A 43 11.10 -4.48 21.74
CA TYR A 43 10.10 -4.93 20.77
C TYR A 43 10.73 -5.25 19.42
N SER A 44 11.74 -4.49 18.99
CA SER A 44 12.53 -4.79 17.79
C SER A 44 13.24 -6.13 17.92
N ALA A 45 13.87 -6.43 19.06
CA ALA A 45 14.50 -7.74 19.28
C ALA A 45 13.49 -8.90 19.23
N ILE A 46 12.31 -8.74 19.84
CA ILE A 46 11.24 -9.74 19.79
C ILE A 46 10.75 -9.92 18.34
N ALA A 47 10.53 -8.82 17.62
CA ALA A 47 10.11 -8.85 16.23
C ALA A 47 11.15 -9.56 15.34
N GLN A 48 12.44 -9.29 15.52
CA GLN A 48 13.52 -9.99 14.80
C GLN A 48 13.47 -11.51 15.05
N MET A 49 13.31 -11.94 16.31
CA MET A 49 13.20 -13.36 16.65
C MET A 49 11.96 -14.01 16.04
N ALA A 50 10.80 -13.36 16.16
CA ALA A 50 9.54 -13.87 15.61
C ALA A 50 9.60 -13.94 14.08
N SER A 51 10.14 -12.92 13.43
CA SER A 51 10.32 -12.89 11.98
C SER A 51 11.26 -14.00 11.52
N ASN A 52 12.37 -14.26 12.23
CA ASN A 52 13.27 -15.37 11.90
C ASN A 52 12.58 -16.74 11.97
N TYR A 53 11.73 -16.95 12.99
CA TYR A 53 10.93 -18.16 13.11
C TYR A 53 9.96 -18.30 11.93
N LEU A 54 9.20 -17.24 11.63
CA LEU A 54 8.26 -17.21 10.52
C LEU A 54 8.96 -17.44 9.18
N TYR A 55 10.09 -16.79 8.96
CA TYR A 55 10.88 -16.95 7.74
C TYR A 55 11.22 -18.42 7.47
N ASN A 56 11.71 -19.13 8.49
CA ASN A 56 12.04 -20.54 8.36
C ASN A 56 10.81 -21.39 8.00
N GLU A 57 9.67 -21.12 8.63
CA GLU A 57 8.41 -21.78 8.30
C GLU A 57 7.95 -21.50 6.86
N TYR A 58 8.08 -20.26 6.39
CA TYR A 58 7.74 -19.88 5.02
C TYR A 58 8.71 -20.50 4.00
N CYS A 59 10.02 -20.55 4.27
CA CYS A 59 10.99 -21.28 3.45
C CYS A 59 10.58 -22.76 3.26
N LEU A 60 10.15 -23.42 4.33
CA LEU A 60 9.67 -24.81 4.25
C LEU A 60 8.38 -24.92 3.44
N LYS A 61 7.44 -23.97 3.59
CA LYS A 61 6.20 -23.92 2.80
C LYS A 61 6.49 -23.73 1.31
N PHE A 62 7.34 -22.77 0.95
CA PHE A 62 7.72 -22.54 -0.45
C PHE A 62 8.43 -23.74 -1.05
N THR A 63 9.30 -24.40 -0.29
CA THR A 63 9.93 -25.65 -0.73
C THR A 63 8.89 -26.73 -1.07
N LYS A 64 7.84 -26.88 -0.24
CA LYS A 64 6.74 -27.82 -0.50
C LYS A 64 5.87 -27.44 -1.71
N LEU A 65 5.75 -26.14 -2.00
CA LEU A 65 5.04 -25.60 -3.18
C LEU A 65 5.88 -25.65 -4.47
N GLY A 66 7.11 -26.19 -4.40
CA GLY A 66 8.00 -26.32 -5.55
C GLY A 66 8.83 -25.08 -5.85
N GLY A 67 8.94 -24.13 -4.91
CA GLY A 67 9.76 -22.93 -5.03
C GLY A 67 9.02 -21.65 -4.65
N TYR A 68 9.77 -20.59 -4.36
CA TYR A 68 9.19 -19.27 -4.10
C TYR A 68 8.62 -18.66 -5.39
N ALA A 69 9.24 -18.93 -6.55
CA ALA A 69 8.77 -18.45 -7.84
C ALA A 69 7.36 -18.97 -8.19
N ASN A 70 7.04 -20.23 -7.82
CA ASN A 70 5.71 -20.79 -8.03
C ASN A 70 4.64 -20.07 -7.21
N TRP A 71 4.97 -19.72 -5.96
CA TRP A 71 4.07 -18.94 -5.12
C TRP A 71 3.86 -17.53 -5.68
N GLN A 72 4.93 -16.86 -6.14
CA GLN A 72 4.83 -15.53 -6.77
C GLN A 72 3.96 -15.57 -8.04
N LEU A 73 4.12 -16.61 -8.87
CA LEU A 73 3.29 -16.83 -10.06
C LEU A 73 1.82 -17.04 -9.68
N GLN A 74 1.54 -17.81 -8.63
CA GLN A 74 0.17 -18.04 -8.17
C GLN A 74 -0.47 -16.74 -7.67
N GLN A 75 0.23 -15.96 -6.84
CA GLN A 75 -0.26 -14.67 -6.35
C GLN A 75 -0.47 -13.66 -7.47
N TRP A 76 0.43 -13.63 -8.46
CA TRP A 76 0.27 -12.77 -9.62
C TRP A 76 -1.00 -13.12 -10.42
N LYS A 77 -1.27 -14.42 -10.62
CA LYS A 77 -2.50 -14.88 -11.28
C LYS A 77 -3.77 -14.53 -10.48
N GLU A 78 -3.75 -14.73 -9.17
CA GLU A 78 -4.87 -14.37 -8.29
C GLU A 78 -5.14 -12.86 -8.31
N ASN A 79 -4.09 -12.03 -8.28
CA ASN A 79 -4.22 -10.58 -8.36
C ASN A 79 -4.71 -10.10 -9.73
N GLN A 80 -4.32 -10.76 -10.83
CA GLN A 80 -4.89 -10.45 -12.14
C GLN A 80 -6.38 -10.83 -12.21
N SER A 81 -6.76 -11.98 -11.66
CA SER A 81 -8.16 -12.41 -11.61
C SER A 81 -9.04 -11.48 -10.77
N ASN A 82 -8.51 -10.88 -9.71
CA ASN A 82 -9.26 -9.94 -8.85
C ASN A 82 -9.40 -8.53 -9.45
N ASN A 83 -8.60 -8.19 -10.46
CA ASN A 83 -8.69 -6.91 -11.16
C ASN A 83 -9.66 -6.93 -12.35
N VAL A 84 -10.14 -8.12 -12.75
CA VAL A 84 -11.17 -8.27 -13.78
C VAL A 84 -12.50 -8.47 -13.07
N ASP A 85 -13.35 -7.45 -13.10
CA ASP A 85 -14.71 -7.54 -12.58
C ASP A 85 -15.58 -8.28 -13.60
N TYR A 86 -15.53 -9.61 -13.54
CA TYR A 86 -16.29 -10.50 -14.44
C TYR A 86 -17.81 -10.26 -14.36
N GLU A 87 -18.33 -9.74 -13.24
CA GLU A 87 -19.75 -9.37 -13.14
C GLU A 87 -20.05 -8.12 -13.96
N LEU A 88 -19.16 -7.12 -13.92
CA LEU A 88 -19.27 -5.92 -14.72
C LEU A 88 -19.06 -6.20 -16.22
N GLU A 89 -18.08 -7.03 -16.59
CA GLU A 89 -17.87 -7.46 -17.99
C GLU A 89 -19.10 -8.18 -18.56
N SER A 90 -19.72 -9.06 -17.76
CA SER A 90 -20.96 -9.73 -18.12
C SER A 90 -22.13 -8.76 -18.28
N LEU A 91 -22.17 -7.68 -17.49
CA LEU A 91 -23.21 -6.65 -17.57
C LEU A 91 -23.08 -5.85 -18.87
N TYR A 92 -21.88 -5.42 -19.25
CA TYR A 92 -21.63 -4.77 -20.54
C TYR A 92 -22.04 -5.67 -21.71
N SER A 93 -21.65 -6.95 -21.65
CA SER A 93 -22.03 -7.94 -22.67
C SER A 93 -23.55 -8.06 -22.82
N SER A 94 -24.28 -8.15 -21.70
CA SER A 94 -25.75 -8.18 -21.73
C SER A 94 -26.39 -6.87 -22.20
N TYR A 95 -25.74 -5.73 -21.95
CA TYR A 95 -26.21 -4.43 -22.37
C TYR A 95 -26.05 -4.24 -23.88
N PHE A 96 -24.95 -4.72 -24.47
CA PHE A 96 -24.75 -4.71 -25.92
C PHE A 96 -25.82 -5.51 -26.68
N ASP A 97 -26.35 -6.57 -26.07
CA ASP A 97 -27.44 -7.38 -26.63
C ASP A 97 -28.85 -6.77 -26.40
N SER A 98 -28.96 -5.69 -25.63
CA SER A 98 -30.25 -5.08 -25.29
C SER A 98 -30.86 -4.25 -26.43
N GLU A 99 -32.19 -4.13 -26.45
CA GLU A 99 -32.88 -3.22 -27.38
C GLU A 99 -32.52 -1.75 -27.12
N GLU A 100 -32.21 -1.39 -25.87
CA GLU A 100 -31.82 -0.04 -25.48
C GLU A 100 -30.52 0.39 -26.16
N PHE A 101 -29.51 -0.48 -26.14
CA PHE A 101 -28.25 -0.22 -26.84
C PHE A 101 -28.44 -0.11 -28.35
N ASN A 102 -29.30 -0.95 -28.93
CA ASN A 102 -29.58 -0.92 -30.37
C ASN A 102 -30.25 0.39 -30.83
N GLN A 103 -31.00 1.05 -29.95
CA GLN A 103 -31.67 2.32 -30.22
C GLN A 103 -30.77 3.57 -30.07
N LEU A 104 -29.58 3.42 -29.49
CA LEU A 104 -28.62 4.52 -29.35
C LEU A 104 -28.07 4.98 -30.70
N SER A 105 -27.61 6.23 -30.75
CA SER A 105 -26.91 6.78 -31.91
C SER A 105 -25.54 6.13 -32.09
N ASP A 106 -25.01 6.15 -33.31
CA ASP A 106 -23.70 5.57 -33.63
C ASP A 106 -22.54 6.23 -32.86
N LEU A 107 -22.72 7.47 -32.40
CA LEU A 107 -21.75 8.17 -31.58
C LEU A 107 -21.76 7.63 -30.14
N GLU A 108 -22.93 7.48 -29.54
CA GLU A 108 -23.10 6.93 -28.19
C GLU A 108 -22.66 5.46 -28.12
N LYS A 109 -23.00 4.65 -29.13
CA LYS A 109 -22.51 3.27 -29.24
C LYS A 109 -20.99 3.20 -29.24
N ARG A 110 -20.35 4.12 -29.98
CA ARG A 110 -18.88 4.18 -30.07
C ARG A 110 -18.25 4.61 -28.74
N GLU A 111 -18.84 5.57 -28.04
CA GLU A 111 -18.34 5.99 -26.72
C GLU A 111 -18.42 4.86 -25.69
N ILE A 112 -19.52 4.11 -25.67
CA ILE A 112 -19.68 2.97 -24.76
C ILE A 112 -18.75 1.82 -25.13
N MET A 113 -18.54 1.56 -26.43
CA MET A 113 -17.54 0.57 -26.87
C MET A 113 -16.12 1.00 -26.51
N LEU A 114 -15.79 2.29 -26.60
CA LEU A 114 -14.49 2.81 -26.18
C LEU A 114 -14.29 2.71 -24.66
N ASP A 115 -15.32 2.98 -23.85
CA ASP A 115 -15.27 2.80 -22.39
C ASP A 115 -15.13 1.31 -22.01
N TYR A 116 -15.79 0.41 -22.75
CA TYR A 116 -15.60 -1.03 -22.62
C TYR A 116 -14.18 -1.45 -23.01
N GLU A 117 -13.64 -0.96 -24.13
CA GLU A 117 -12.26 -1.22 -24.56
C GLU A 117 -11.24 -0.60 -23.60
N GLU A 118 -11.51 0.52 -22.94
CA GLU A 118 -10.61 1.10 -21.94
C GLU A 118 -10.58 0.27 -20.65
N LYS A 119 -11.73 -0.27 -20.23
CA LYS A 119 -11.88 -1.03 -18.97
C LYS A 119 -11.56 -2.52 -19.11
N PHE A 120 -11.93 -3.12 -20.24
CA PHE A 120 -11.89 -4.55 -20.51
C PHE A 120 -11.19 -4.90 -21.83
N GLY A 121 -10.83 -3.90 -22.64
CA GLY A 121 -10.04 -4.13 -23.83
C GLY A 121 -8.73 -4.76 -23.42
N HIS A 122 -8.66 -6.07 -23.62
CA HIS A 122 -7.42 -6.79 -23.56
C HIS A 122 -6.53 -6.20 -24.63
N ASP A 123 -5.58 -5.38 -24.19
CA ASP A 123 -4.43 -5.03 -24.98
C ASP A 123 -3.72 -6.35 -25.28
N ASP A 124 -4.06 -7.00 -26.39
CA ASP A 124 -3.45 -8.25 -26.86
C ASP A 124 -1.96 -8.03 -27.19
N ASN A 125 -1.52 -6.77 -27.23
CA ASN A 125 -0.12 -6.37 -27.25
C ASN A 125 0.55 -6.42 -25.86
N ASN A 126 -0.21 -6.44 -24.77
CA ASN A 126 0.24 -6.83 -23.43
C ASN A 126 0.19 -8.36 -23.24
N LYS A 127 0.70 -9.12 -24.21
CA LYS A 127 1.40 -10.39 -23.88
C LYS A 127 2.72 -10.12 -23.14
N GLU A 128 2.80 -9.04 -22.37
CA GLU A 128 4.03 -8.46 -21.87
C GLU A 128 4.12 -8.55 -20.34
N ASN A 129 5.27 -9.09 -19.94
CA ASN A 129 5.85 -9.06 -18.61
C ASN A 129 5.15 -9.90 -17.56
N ILE A 130 5.11 -11.23 -17.75
CA ILE A 130 5.25 -12.11 -16.59
C ILE A 130 6.52 -11.65 -15.87
N PRO A 131 6.43 -11.14 -14.63
CA PRO A 131 7.61 -10.69 -13.91
C PRO A 131 8.62 -11.83 -13.82
N VAL A 132 9.91 -11.53 -13.95
CA VAL A 132 10.94 -12.53 -13.70
C VAL A 132 10.89 -12.87 -12.21
N PHE A 133 10.27 -14.00 -11.90
CA PHE A 133 10.17 -14.52 -10.55
C PHE A 133 11.50 -15.14 -10.13
N THR A 134 11.82 -14.99 -8.85
CA THR A 134 13.08 -15.48 -8.28
C THR A 134 12.77 -16.53 -7.24
N ASP A 135 13.53 -17.62 -7.22
CA ASP A 135 13.39 -18.62 -6.16
C ASP A 135 14.04 -18.21 -4.84
N VAL A 136 14.77 -17.09 -4.82
CA VAL A 136 15.38 -16.55 -3.61
C VAL A 136 14.32 -15.80 -2.82
N PHE A 137 13.82 -16.42 -1.75
CA PHE A 137 13.03 -15.73 -0.75
C PHE A 137 13.96 -14.98 0.19
N THR A 138 13.68 -13.70 0.46
CA THR A 138 14.45 -12.88 1.40
C THR A 138 13.60 -12.39 2.57
N MET A 139 14.24 -11.93 3.65
CA MET A 139 13.50 -11.36 4.78
C MET A 139 12.73 -10.10 4.43
N LYS A 140 13.19 -9.34 3.44
CA LYS A 140 12.46 -8.17 2.94
C LYS A 140 11.14 -8.60 2.29
N ASP A 141 11.16 -9.71 1.56
CA ASP A 141 9.95 -10.26 0.94
C ASP A 141 8.93 -10.74 2.00
N LEU A 142 9.40 -11.36 3.09
CA LEU A 142 8.53 -11.71 4.21
C LEU A 142 7.80 -10.49 4.79
N TYR A 143 8.52 -9.39 4.99
CA TYR A 143 7.93 -8.15 5.53
C TYR A 143 6.95 -7.51 4.56
N SER A 144 7.23 -7.58 3.25
CA SER A 144 6.28 -7.16 2.22
C SER A 144 5.00 -7.99 2.25
N ILE A 145 5.09 -9.31 2.45
CA ILE A 145 3.92 -10.20 2.56
C ILE A 145 3.10 -9.88 3.82
N LEU A 146 3.77 -9.57 4.93
CA LEU A 146 3.13 -9.22 6.19
C LEU A 146 2.63 -7.76 6.22
N ASN A 147 2.88 -6.97 5.17
CA ASN A 147 2.60 -5.54 5.09
C ASN A 147 3.20 -4.75 6.28
N LEU A 148 4.45 -5.08 6.62
CA LEU A 148 5.20 -4.46 7.70
C LEU A 148 6.39 -3.70 7.15
N ASP A 149 6.72 -2.58 7.80
CA ASP A 149 7.91 -1.81 7.47
C ASP A 149 9.17 -2.56 7.94
N TYR A 150 10.04 -2.90 6.99
CA TYR A 150 11.30 -3.58 7.25
C TYR A 150 12.27 -2.68 8.04
N GLU A 151 12.31 -1.38 7.74
CA GLU A 151 13.24 -0.43 8.36
C GLU A 151 12.92 -0.17 9.83
N LEU A 152 11.67 -0.41 10.23
CA LEU A 152 11.24 -0.31 11.62
C LEU A 152 11.91 -1.37 12.52
N VAL A 153 12.17 -2.56 11.98
CA VAL A 153 12.77 -3.68 12.74
C VAL A 153 14.25 -3.85 12.45
N TYR A 154 14.68 -3.53 11.23
CA TYR A 154 16.07 -3.56 10.78
C TYR A 154 16.49 -2.16 10.31
N PRO A 155 16.72 -1.23 11.25
CA PRO A 155 17.12 0.12 10.88
C PRO A 155 18.47 0.08 10.15
N PRO A 156 18.68 0.92 9.12
CA PRO A 156 19.96 1.01 8.43
C PRO A 156 21.06 1.36 9.45
N SER A 157 22.17 0.62 9.39
CA SER A 157 23.34 0.91 10.25
C SER A 157 23.77 2.37 10.00
N LYS A 158 23.80 3.17 11.07
CA LYS A 158 24.28 4.56 11.04
C LYS A 158 25.76 4.65 10.72
#